data_AF-A0A2E3DUT1-F1
#
_entry.id   AF-A0A2E3DUT1-F1
#
_cell.length_a   1.000
_cell.length_b   1.000
_cell.length_c   1.000
_cell.angle_alpha   90.00
_cell.angle_beta   90.00
_cell.angle_gamma   90.00
#
_symmetry.space_group_name_H-M   'P 1'
#
loop_
_entity.id
_entity.type
_entity.pdbx_description
1 polymer ?
#
loop_
_entity_poly.entity_id
_entity_poly.type
_entity_poly.pdbx_seq_one_letter_code
_entity_poly.pdbx_strand_id
1 'polypeptide(L)'
;MEKAMLSVKNLYHTEPVLSIGIILPIDKKNSIEIFSHEKNKLYKIETHENKIIINNSQKESILLHNDKTNVFHTIRSVPAGRGFHWEKSIDVKLPGSLLIKNKNGFLFIINKISLEEYLPCVATSEMSGACPPALLEAQTITARSWIIAASEKKHSNLGIDACNDDCCQRYQGIGNITTEAITASKKTRGKFLLYQNEICDARYSKSCGGITENNENVWEDPPKPYLRGIFDGLSKSIPDFKDHKDKIDWILNQSDCYCSNKFIKEKDLKKYIGNVDNKGTYYRWVYSSTQKQLTETINKKCGTSFHSIKSLIPKKRGISGRITSLEISGLFNNQIESIMLESEYEIRNALHPEFLYSSAFVIILDSKENDMFKSITLKGAGWGHGVGLCQIGALGMALSKKTSKTILSHYFSSALVKKLYD
;
A
#
# COMPACT_ATOMS: atom_id res chain seq x y z
N MET A 1 24.82 -11.12 -8.35
CA MET A 1 24.76 -10.04 -9.36
C MET A 1 23.76 -9.01 -8.87
N GLU A 2 24.22 -7.86 -8.42
CA GLU A 2 23.35 -6.70 -8.23
C GLU A 2 22.76 -6.31 -9.59
N LYS A 3 21.43 -6.26 -9.67
CA LYS A 3 20.72 -5.75 -10.84
C LYS A 3 21.02 -4.24 -10.87
N ALA A 4 21.80 -3.79 -11.86
CA ALA A 4 22.11 -2.37 -12.05
C ALA A 4 20.81 -1.55 -12.06
N MET A 5 20.79 -0.39 -11.41
CA MET A 5 19.65 0.54 -11.51
C MET A 5 19.36 0.78 -12.99
N LEU A 6 18.11 0.57 -13.40
CA LEU A 6 17.64 0.93 -14.73
C LEU A 6 17.76 2.45 -14.86
N SER A 7 18.87 2.92 -15.42
CA SER A 7 19.04 4.33 -15.72
C SER A 7 17.94 4.75 -16.70
N VAL A 8 17.48 6.00 -16.59
CA VAL A 8 16.49 6.57 -17.53
C VAL A 8 16.94 6.38 -18.99
N LYS A 9 18.26 6.39 -19.24
CA LYS A 9 18.85 6.11 -20.56
C LYS A 9 18.54 4.72 -21.10
N ASN A 10 18.48 3.70 -20.24
CA ASN A 10 18.20 2.31 -20.65
C ASN A 10 16.71 2.08 -20.95
N LEU A 11 15.82 2.96 -20.47
CA LEU A 11 14.38 2.84 -20.67
C LEU A 11 13.88 3.43 -22.00
N TYR A 12 14.72 4.12 -22.77
CA TYR A 12 14.27 4.75 -24.01
C TYR A 12 13.96 3.78 -25.15
N HIS A 13 14.33 2.50 -25.01
CA HIS A 13 14.37 1.58 -26.14
C HIS A 13 13.61 0.26 -25.94
N THR A 14 13.42 -0.20 -24.70
CA THR A 14 12.76 -1.48 -24.44
C THR A 14 11.87 -1.44 -23.20
N GLU A 15 10.70 -2.06 -23.32
CA GLU A 15 9.80 -2.29 -22.20
C GLU A 15 10.46 -3.23 -21.17
N PRO A 16 10.49 -2.86 -19.88
CA PRO A 16 11.03 -3.71 -18.84
C PRO A 16 10.22 -4.99 -18.62
N VAL A 17 10.92 -6.09 -18.33
CA VAL A 17 10.33 -7.30 -17.76
C VAL A 17 10.57 -7.32 -16.26
N LEU A 18 9.48 -7.45 -15.50
CA LEU A 18 9.45 -7.44 -14.05
C LEU A 18 9.49 -8.88 -13.50
N SER A 19 10.03 -9.01 -12.30
CA SER A 19 9.98 -10.22 -11.47
C SER A 19 9.17 -9.92 -10.20
N ILE A 20 7.91 -10.35 -10.17
CA ILE A 20 6.98 -10.09 -9.05
C ILE A 20 6.86 -11.33 -8.16
N GLY A 21 7.18 -11.21 -6.88
CA GLY A 21 7.00 -12.29 -5.91
C GLY A 21 5.53 -12.50 -5.58
N ILE A 22 5.02 -13.71 -5.85
CA ILE A 22 3.62 -14.11 -5.63
C ILE A 22 3.46 -14.89 -4.33
N ILE A 23 4.33 -15.89 -4.13
CA ILE A 23 4.49 -16.60 -2.86
C ILE A 23 5.91 -16.35 -2.41
N LEU A 24 6.09 -15.80 -1.22
CA LEU A 24 7.39 -15.50 -0.63
C LEU A 24 7.75 -16.55 0.42
N PRO A 25 9.04 -16.74 0.74
CA PRO A 25 9.44 -17.70 1.78
C PRO A 25 8.82 -17.43 3.16
N ILE A 26 8.51 -16.16 3.45
CA ILE A 26 7.84 -15.75 4.69
C ILE A 26 6.40 -16.29 4.80
N ASP A 27 5.77 -16.64 3.68
CA ASP A 27 4.43 -17.22 3.62
C ASP A 27 4.43 -18.68 4.12
N LYS A 28 5.61 -19.28 4.33
CA LYS A 28 5.83 -20.63 4.86
C LYS A 28 5.02 -21.73 4.16
N LYS A 29 4.81 -21.59 2.86
CA LYS A 29 4.06 -22.56 2.06
C LYS A 29 4.93 -23.70 1.57
N ASN A 30 4.43 -24.92 1.76
CA ASN A 30 5.12 -26.13 1.31
C ASN A 30 4.46 -26.80 0.11
N SER A 31 3.22 -26.45 -0.23
CA SER A 31 2.52 -27.01 -1.39
C SER A 31 1.65 -25.98 -2.10
N ILE A 32 1.47 -26.18 -3.41
CA ILE A 32 0.57 -25.36 -4.21
C ILE A 32 0.09 -26.11 -5.46
N GLU A 33 -1.07 -25.69 -5.96
CA GLU A 33 -1.61 -26.12 -7.24
C GLU A 33 -1.52 -24.97 -8.25
N ILE A 34 -0.95 -25.27 -9.43
CA ILE A 34 -0.86 -24.33 -10.55
C ILE A 34 -1.44 -24.98 -11.79
N PHE A 35 -2.47 -24.36 -12.37
CA PHE A 35 -3.01 -24.76 -13.66
C PHE A 35 -2.44 -23.89 -14.78
N SER A 36 -1.74 -24.50 -15.73
CA SER A 36 -1.30 -23.84 -16.96
C SER A 36 -2.40 -23.96 -18.01
N HIS A 37 -3.02 -22.83 -18.36
CA HIS A 37 -4.02 -22.80 -19.43
C HIS A 37 -3.38 -22.99 -20.81
N GLU A 38 -2.11 -22.62 -20.98
CA GLU A 38 -1.38 -22.89 -22.22
C GLU A 38 -1.25 -24.40 -22.51
N LYS A 39 -0.86 -25.16 -21.47
CA LYS A 39 -0.59 -26.60 -21.59
C LYS A 39 -1.79 -27.47 -21.25
N ASN A 40 -2.91 -26.86 -20.86
CA ASN A 40 -4.08 -27.52 -20.30
C ASN A 40 -3.70 -28.56 -19.22
N LYS A 41 -2.81 -28.16 -18.29
CA LYS A 41 -2.16 -29.08 -17.34
C LYS A 41 -2.13 -28.52 -15.93
N LEU A 42 -2.54 -29.36 -14.97
CA LEU A 42 -2.40 -29.12 -13.54
C LEU A 42 -1.02 -29.59 -13.04
N TYR A 43 -0.34 -28.73 -12.31
CA TYR A 43 0.91 -29.01 -11.61
C TYR A 43 0.63 -28.97 -10.12
N LYS A 44 0.89 -30.09 -9.43
CA LYS A 44 0.97 -30.15 -7.97
C LYS A 44 2.44 -30.05 -7.59
N ILE A 45 2.77 -28.98 -6.88
CA ILE A 45 4.16 -28.65 -6.54
C ILE A 45 4.28 -28.62 -5.03
N GLU A 46 5.26 -29.36 -4.52
CA GLU A 46 5.56 -29.45 -3.10
C GLU A 46 7.03 -29.16 -2.85
N THR A 47 7.38 -28.72 -1.64
CA THR A 47 8.77 -28.62 -1.18
C THR A 47 9.09 -29.77 -0.25
N HIS A 48 10.26 -30.37 -0.47
CA HIS A 48 10.87 -31.31 0.44
C HIS A 48 12.36 -30.96 0.55
N GLU A 49 12.84 -30.74 1.77
CA GLU A 49 14.17 -30.18 2.03
C GLU A 49 14.40 -28.90 1.20
N ASN A 50 15.46 -28.84 0.40
CA ASN A 50 15.84 -27.68 -0.42
C ASN A 50 15.44 -27.82 -1.90
N LYS A 51 14.56 -28.76 -2.24
CA LYS A 51 14.13 -29.02 -3.62
C LYS A 51 12.62 -28.89 -3.76
N ILE A 52 12.15 -28.79 -5.00
CA ILE A 52 10.72 -28.88 -5.34
C ILE A 52 10.43 -30.25 -5.94
N ILE A 53 9.29 -30.82 -5.60
CA ILE A 53 8.74 -32.04 -6.18
C ILE A 53 7.58 -31.65 -7.06
N ILE A 54 7.61 -32.09 -8.31
CA ILE A 54 6.57 -31.81 -9.30
C ILE A 54 6.13 -33.14 -9.88
N ASN A 55 4.89 -33.55 -9.62
CA ASN A 55 4.33 -34.83 -10.09
C ASN A 55 5.33 -35.99 -9.91
N ASN A 56 5.90 -36.13 -8.70
CA ASN A 56 6.88 -37.15 -8.28
C ASN A 56 8.30 -37.03 -8.87
N SER A 57 8.63 -35.93 -9.56
CA SER A 57 9.99 -35.65 -10.03
C SER A 57 10.61 -34.50 -9.24
N GLN A 58 11.81 -34.70 -8.70
CA GLN A 58 12.53 -33.70 -7.91
C GLN A 58 13.32 -32.75 -8.82
N LYS A 59 13.23 -31.44 -8.58
CA LYS A 59 13.94 -30.39 -9.32
C LYS A 59 14.38 -29.27 -8.37
N GLU A 60 15.35 -28.46 -8.78
CA GLU A 60 15.73 -27.24 -8.05
C GLU A 60 14.75 -26.09 -8.32
N SER A 61 14.31 -25.98 -9.58
CA SER A 61 13.32 -25.01 -10.01
C SER A 61 12.56 -25.50 -11.25
N ILE A 62 11.45 -24.83 -11.55
CA ILE A 62 10.72 -24.98 -12.81
C ILE A 62 10.33 -23.60 -13.33
N LEU A 63 10.52 -23.41 -14.63
CA LEU A 63 9.98 -22.27 -15.36
C LEU A 63 8.79 -22.75 -16.19
N LEU A 64 7.60 -22.31 -15.81
CA LEU A 64 6.41 -22.42 -16.64
C LEU A 64 6.42 -21.22 -17.58
N HIS A 65 6.97 -21.42 -18.79
CA HIS A 65 6.97 -20.41 -19.84
C HIS A 65 5.54 -20.10 -20.30
N ASN A 66 5.31 -18.83 -20.60
CA ASN A 66 4.13 -18.34 -21.28
C ASN A 66 4.46 -16.96 -21.88
N ASP A 67 4.66 -16.94 -23.19
CA ASP A 67 4.96 -15.74 -23.98
C ASP A 67 3.74 -15.31 -24.83
N LYS A 68 2.59 -15.98 -24.63
CA LYS A 68 1.36 -15.72 -25.39
C LYS A 68 0.48 -14.70 -24.67
N THR A 69 0.08 -13.68 -25.41
CA THR A 69 -0.96 -12.74 -24.97
C THR A 69 -2.27 -13.49 -24.70
N ASN A 70 -3.01 -13.09 -23.66
CA ASN A 70 -4.29 -13.68 -23.22
C ASN A 70 -4.23 -15.12 -22.71
N VAL A 71 -3.05 -15.70 -22.56
CA VAL A 71 -2.86 -16.98 -21.85
C VAL A 71 -2.33 -16.69 -20.45
N PHE A 72 -2.75 -17.48 -19.46
CA PHE A 72 -2.41 -17.27 -18.06
C PHE A 72 -2.22 -18.58 -17.30
N HIS A 73 -1.67 -18.46 -16.11
CA HIS A 73 -1.63 -19.51 -15.10
C HIS A 73 -2.62 -19.20 -13.99
N THR A 74 -3.36 -20.20 -13.52
CA THR A 74 -4.16 -20.07 -12.31
C THR A 74 -3.37 -20.63 -11.14
N ILE A 75 -3.10 -19.80 -10.13
CA ILE A 75 -2.49 -20.21 -8.87
C ILE A 75 -3.55 -20.12 -7.79
N ARG A 76 -3.71 -21.20 -7.04
CA ARG A 76 -4.67 -21.24 -5.94
C ARG A 76 -4.06 -20.76 -4.63
N SER A 77 -4.92 -20.20 -3.80
CA SER A 77 -4.62 -19.87 -2.41
C SER A 77 -3.49 -18.85 -2.19
N VAL A 78 -3.25 -17.90 -3.09
CA VAL A 78 -2.20 -16.88 -2.92
C VAL A 78 -2.50 -15.93 -1.75
N PRO A 79 -1.54 -15.66 -0.84
CA PRO A 79 -1.70 -14.66 0.20
C PRO A 79 -1.93 -13.25 -0.37
N ALA A 80 -2.89 -12.54 0.19
CA ALA A 80 -3.15 -11.12 -0.05
C ALA A 80 -3.43 -10.44 1.29
N GLY A 81 -2.78 -9.31 1.55
CA GLY A 81 -2.85 -8.57 2.81
C GLY A 81 -1.87 -9.07 3.87
N ARG A 82 -0.68 -9.56 3.48
CA ARG A 82 0.34 -10.09 4.40
C ARG A 82 0.60 -9.16 5.58
N GLY A 83 0.35 -9.66 6.79
CA GLY A 83 0.56 -8.93 8.03
C GLY A 83 -0.53 -7.89 8.36
N PHE A 84 -1.63 -7.84 7.59
CA PHE A 84 -2.76 -6.95 7.82
C PHE A 84 -4.01 -7.71 8.27
N HIS A 85 -4.98 -6.98 8.85
CA HIS A 85 -6.23 -7.53 9.38
C HIS A 85 -7.10 -8.30 8.39
N TRP A 86 -6.98 -7.96 7.12
CA TRP A 86 -7.79 -8.55 6.06
C TRP A 86 -7.03 -9.64 5.30
N GLU A 87 -5.89 -10.11 5.84
CA GLU A 87 -5.09 -11.16 5.23
C GLU A 87 -5.96 -12.36 4.87
N LYS A 88 -5.90 -12.76 3.60
CA LYS A 88 -6.68 -13.88 3.08
C LYS A 88 -5.97 -14.58 1.94
N SER A 89 -6.51 -15.74 1.61
CA SER A 89 -6.06 -16.59 0.53
C SER A 89 -6.97 -16.38 -0.68
N ILE A 90 -6.42 -16.02 -1.84
CA ILE A 90 -7.16 -15.76 -3.07
C ILE A 90 -6.62 -16.58 -4.24
N ASP A 91 -7.50 -16.95 -5.18
CA ASP A 91 -7.07 -17.52 -6.45
C ASP A 91 -6.72 -16.39 -7.42
N VAL A 92 -5.54 -16.48 -8.03
CA VAL A 92 -5.04 -15.47 -8.97
C VAL A 92 -4.84 -16.07 -10.36
N LYS A 93 -5.09 -15.27 -11.38
CA LYS A 93 -4.83 -15.60 -12.78
C LYS A 93 -3.69 -14.72 -13.27
N LEU A 94 -2.52 -15.29 -13.54
CA LEU A 94 -1.31 -14.52 -13.82
C LEU A 94 -0.88 -14.71 -15.28
N PRO A 95 -0.79 -13.63 -16.08
CA PRO A 95 -0.17 -13.69 -17.40
C PRO A 95 1.36 -13.77 -17.26
N GLY A 96 2.05 -13.92 -18.39
CA GLY A 96 3.49 -14.13 -18.40
C GLY A 96 3.91 -15.46 -17.76
N SER A 97 5.21 -15.60 -17.55
CA SER A 97 5.83 -16.86 -17.08
C SER A 97 5.87 -16.95 -15.56
N LEU A 98 5.92 -18.18 -15.03
CA LEU A 98 6.10 -18.44 -13.59
C LEU A 98 7.40 -19.21 -13.33
N LEU A 99 8.29 -18.62 -12.53
CA LEU A 99 9.44 -19.30 -11.96
C LEU A 99 9.10 -19.78 -10.55
N ILE A 100 9.15 -21.09 -10.35
CA ILE A 100 8.92 -21.73 -9.05
C ILE A 100 10.21 -22.37 -8.58
N LYS A 101 10.59 -22.09 -7.34
CA LYS A 101 11.80 -22.65 -6.69
C LYS A 101 11.57 -22.85 -5.20
N ASN A 102 12.45 -23.62 -4.57
CA ASN A 102 12.55 -23.70 -3.12
C ASN A 102 13.50 -22.60 -2.61
N LYS A 103 13.14 -21.97 -1.49
CA LYS A 103 14.03 -21.06 -0.77
C LYS A 103 13.81 -21.27 0.73
N ASN A 104 14.85 -21.72 1.43
CA ASN A 104 14.85 -21.98 2.87
C ASN A 104 13.75 -22.98 3.30
N GLY A 105 13.51 -24.02 2.50
CA GLY A 105 12.50 -25.05 2.77
C GLY A 105 11.09 -24.72 2.27
N PHE A 106 10.84 -23.47 1.86
CA PHE A 106 9.51 -22.99 1.47
C PHE A 106 9.43 -22.67 -0.02
N LEU A 107 8.21 -22.70 -0.57
CA LEU A 107 7.94 -22.31 -1.94
C LEU A 107 8.24 -20.82 -2.14
N PHE A 108 8.92 -20.51 -3.25
CA PHE A 108 9.11 -19.16 -3.74
C PHE A 108 8.66 -19.11 -5.20
N ILE A 109 7.58 -18.37 -5.46
CA ILE A 109 6.96 -18.25 -6.79
C ILE A 109 7.09 -16.82 -7.27
N ILE A 110 7.68 -16.66 -8.45
CA ILE A 110 7.96 -15.39 -9.09
C ILE A 110 7.23 -15.36 -10.43
N ASN A 111 6.42 -14.33 -10.65
CA ASN A 111 5.82 -14.06 -11.95
C ASN A 111 6.73 -13.12 -12.75
N LYS A 112 7.20 -13.60 -13.90
CA LYS A 112 7.93 -12.82 -14.89
C LYS A 112 6.94 -12.28 -15.93
N ILE A 113 6.79 -10.97 -15.97
CA ILE A 113 5.74 -10.28 -16.71
C ILE A 113 6.25 -8.97 -17.30
N SER A 114 5.77 -8.58 -18.47
CA SER A 114 6.09 -7.27 -19.05
C SER A 114 5.45 -6.15 -18.22
N LEU A 115 6.10 -4.99 -18.14
CA LEU A 115 5.60 -3.85 -17.37
C LEU A 115 4.18 -3.45 -17.78
N GLU A 116 3.87 -3.44 -19.08
CA GLU A 116 2.58 -2.95 -19.59
C GLU A 116 1.44 -3.97 -19.44
N GLU A 117 1.74 -5.27 -19.33
CA GLU A 117 0.77 -6.29 -18.89
C GLU A 117 0.52 -6.27 -17.38
N TYR A 118 1.54 -5.91 -16.59
CA TYR A 118 1.45 -5.81 -15.14
C TYR A 118 0.56 -4.65 -14.66
N LEU A 119 0.69 -3.47 -15.27
CA LEU A 119 0.05 -2.25 -14.80
C LEU A 119 -1.50 -2.24 -14.78
N PRO A 120 -2.24 -2.80 -15.76
CA PRO A 120 -3.70 -2.89 -15.64
C PRO A 120 -4.13 -3.83 -14.51
N CYS A 121 -3.34 -4.86 -14.19
CA CYS A 121 -3.58 -5.72 -13.05
C CYS A 121 -3.41 -4.94 -11.73
N VAL A 122 -2.35 -4.13 -11.62
CA VAL A 122 -2.14 -3.26 -10.44
C VAL A 122 -3.28 -2.25 -10.31
N ALA A 123 -3.61 -1.52 -11.38
CA ALA A 123 -4.66 -0.50 -11.34
C ALA A 123 -5.99 -1.05 -10.83
N THR A 124 -6.35 -2.29 -11.21
CA THR A 124 -7.59 -2.97 -10.80
C THR A 124 -7.50 -3.75 -9.48
N SER A 125 -6.28 -3.95 -8.95
CA SER A 125 -6.04 -4.56 -7.63
C SER A 125 -5.99 -3.50 -6.52
N GLU A 126 -5.46 -2.32 -6.83
CA GLU A 126 -5.38 -1.15 -5.96
C GLU A 126 -6.74 -0.46 -5.78
N MET A 127 -7.41 -0.24 -6.91
CA MET A 127 -8.75 0.34 -7.03
C MET A 127 -9.57 -0.55 -7.96
N SER A 128 -10.90 -0.40 -8.01
CA SER A 128 -11.74 -1.20 -8.92
C SER A 128 -11.58 -0.74 -10.37
N GLY A 129 -11.71 -1.68 -11.32
CA GLY A 129 -11.77 -1.37 -12.75
C GLY A 129 -12.99 -0.53 -13.16
N ALA A 130 -13.95 -0.31 -12.27
CA ALA A 130 -15.06 0.63 -12.46
C ALA A 130 -14.67 2.10 -12.26
N CYS A 131 -13.42 2.38 -11.86
CA CYS A 131 -12.90 3.75 -11.71
C CYS A 131 -12.94 4.53 -13.03
N PRO A 132 -13.17 5.86 -12.97
CA PRO A 132 -13.15 6.68 -14.18
C PRO A 132 -11.80 6.60 -14.90
N PRO A 133 -11.76 6.71 -16.24
CA PRO A 133 -10.52 6.60 -17.03
C PRO A 133 -9.40 7.53 -16.55
N ALA A 134 -9.72 8.76 -16.13
CA ALA A 134 -8.72 9.72 -15.65
C ALA A 134 -8.00 9.23 -14.37
N LEU A 135 -8.69 8.54 -13.47
CA LEU A 135 -8.07 7.92 -12.30
C LEU A 135 -7.22 6.72 -12.70
N LEU A 136 -7.75 5.83 -13.55
CA LEU A 136 -7.01 4.65 -14.01
C LEU A 136 -5.70 5.06 -14.69
N GLU A 137 -5.73 6.06 -15.58
CA GLU A 137 -4.54 6.61 -16.23
C GLU A 137 -3.53 7.20 -15.23
N ALA A 138 -4.00 7.98 -14.24
CA ALA A 138 -3.14 8.55 -13.21
C ALA A 138 -2.51 7.45 -12.33
N GLN A 139 -3.29 6.45 -11.93
CA GLN A 139 -2.81 5.30 -11.15
C GLN A 139 -1.78 4.50 -11.94
N THR A 140 -2.01 4.23 -13.23
CA THR A 140 -1.04 3.51 -14.08
C THR A 140 0.29 4.28 -14.20
N ILE A 141 0.27 5.59 -14.48
CA ILE A 141 1.50 6.39 -14.56
C ILE A 141 2.26 6.40 -13.23
N THR A 142 1.52 6.55 -12.12
CA THR A 142 2.09 6.55 -10.77
C THR A 142 2.71 5.20 -10.44
N ALA A 143 1.98 4.10 -10.67
CA ALA A 143 2.46 2.74 -10.41
C ALA A 143 3.69 2.38 -11.25
N ARG A 144 3.69 2.77 -12.54
CA ARG A 144 4.82 2.59 -13.46
C ARG A 144 6.07 3.32 -12.97
N SER A 145 5.90 4.55 -12.48
CA SER A 145 7.02 5.36 -11.98
C SER A 145 7.58 4.78 -10.68
N TRP A 146 6.73 4.37 -9.76
CA TRP A 146 7.15 3.77 -8.49
C TRP A 146 7.96 2.49 -8.68
N ILE A 147 7.46 1.53 -9.47
CA ILE A 147 8.11 0.21 -9.60
C ILE A 147 9.46 0.29 -10.32
N ILE A 148 9.60 1.27 -11.22
CA ILE A 148 10.86 1.48 -11.95
C ILE A 148 11.85 2.35 -11.17
N ALA A 149 11.38 3.33 -10.39
CA ALA A 149 12.26 4.06 -9.46
C ALA A 149 12.88 3.10 -8.43
N ALA A 150 12.08 2.14 -7.92
CA ALA A 150 12.51 1.07 -7.02
C ALA A 150 13.38 1.55 -5.84
N SER A 151 13.11 2.76 -5.32
CA SER A 151 13.98 3.49 -4.38
C SER A 151 14.28 2.72 -3.11
N GLU A 152 13.33 1.93 -2.59
CA GLU A 152 13.45 1.23 -1.31
C GLU A 152 14.14 -0.15 -1.43
N LYS A 153 14.23 -0.73 -2.65
CA LYS A 153 14.83 -2.05 -2.90
C LYS A 153 14.43 -3.16 -1.90
N LYS A 154 13.17 -3.14 -1.42
CA LYS A 154 12.65 -3.97 -0.29
C LYS A 154 12.96 -5.47 -0.38
N HIS A 155 13.07 -6.01 -1.59
CA HIS A 155 13.26 -7.43 -1.84
C HIS A 155 14.53 -7.75 -2.65
N SER A 156 15.51 -6.85 -2.62
CA SER A 156 16.82 -7.05 -3.28
C SER A 156 17.48 -8.37 -2.85
N ASN A 157 17.38 -8.74 -1.59
CA ASN A 157 17.85 -10.02 -1.03
C ASN A 157 17.16 -11.26 -1.64
N LEU A 158 15.93 -11.11 -2.14
CA LEU A 158 15.17 -12.17 -2.80
C LEU A 158 15.33 -12.15 -4.33
N GLY A 159 15.94 -11.11 -4.89
CA GLY A 159 16.17 -10.95 -6.33
C GLY A 159 14.88 -10.70 -7.12
N ILE A 160 13.89 -10.06 -6.52
CA ILE A 160 12.62 -9.67 -7.16
C ILE A 160 12.45 -8.15 -7.14
N ASP A 161 11.66 -7.62 -8.08
CA ASP A 161 11.43 -6.19 -8.22
C ASP A 161 10.37 -5.69 -7.22
N ALA A 162 9.33 -6.48 -6.97
CA ALA A 162 8.26 -6.17 -6.02
C ALA A 162 7.53 -7.44 -5.52
N CYS A 163 6.77 -7.32 -4.42
CA CYS A 163 5.79 -8.32 -3.97
C CYS A 163 4.40 -8.04 -4.55
N ASN A 164 3.49 -9.02 -4.52
CA ASN A 164 2.13 -8.91 -5.04
C ASN A 164 1.13 -8.15 -4.12
N ASP A 165 1.61 -7.46 -3.10
CA ASP A 165 0.82 -7.11 -1.91
C ASP A 165 1.17 -5.72 -1.36
N ASP A 166 0.48 -5.28 -0.31
CA ASP A 166 0.56 -3.95 0.32
C ASP A 166 1.98 -3.49 0.69
N CYS A 167 2.91 -4.44 0.84
CA CYS A 167 4.32 -4.16 1.04
C CYS A 167 4.95 -3.36 -0.12
N CYS A 168 4.40 -3.54 -1.33
CA CYS A 168 4.82 -2.94 -2.58
C CYS A 168 3.61 -2.29 -3.27
N GLN A 169 2.96 -3.04 -4.17
CA GLN A 169 1.73 -2.67 -4.86
C GLN A 169 0.87 -3.91 -4.96
N ARG A 170 -0.45 -3.74 -4.83
CA ARG A 170 -1.37 -4.85 -4.97
C ARG A 170 -1.34 -5.37 -6.40
N TYR A 171 -1.10 -6.67 -6.55
CA TYR A 171 -1.09 -7.35 -7.83
C TYR A 171 -1.80 -8.70 -7.70
N GLN A 172 -3.05 -8.77 -8.17
CA GLN A 172 -3.90 -9.95 -8.06
C GLN A 172 -4.13 -10.64 -9.41
N GLY A 173 -3.35 -10.24 -10.43
CA GLY A 173 -3.46 -10.78 -11.78
C GLY A 173 -4.67 -10.27 -12.56
N ILE A 174 -5.11 -11.07 -13.54
CA ILE A 174 -6.07 -10.63 -14.56
C ILE A 174 -7.54 -10.74 -14.16
N GLY A 175 -7.84 -11.25 -12.97
CA GLY A 175 -9.21 -11.60 -12.56
C GLY A 175 -10.19 -10.41 -12.55
N ASN A 176 -9.69 -9.19 -12.31
CA ASN A 176 -10.50 -7.99 -12.14
C ASN A 176 -10.26 -6.93 -13.24
N ILE A 177 -9.50 -7.26 -14.28
CA ILE A 177 -9.16 -6.28 -15.32
C ILE A 177 -10.42 -5.95 -16.14
N THR A 178 -10.59 -4.67 -16.47
CA THR A 178 -11.63 -4.17 -17.35
C THR A 178 -11.03 -3.60 -18.65
N THR A 179 -11.87 -3.46 -19.69
CA THR A 179 -11.47 -2.82 -20.95
C THR A 179 -10.97 -1.40 -20.72
N GLU A 180 -11.56 -0.69 -19.76
CA GLU A 180 -11.17 0.66 -19.34
C GLU A 180 -9.76 0.68 -18.76
N ALA A 181 -9.42 -0.28 -17.88
CA ALA A 181 -8.09 -0.40 -17.30
C ALA A 181 -7.03 -0.74 -18.35
N ILE A 182 -7.33 -1.66 -19.28
CA ILE A 182 -6.45 -1.98 -20.42
C ILE A 182 -6.24 -0.72 -21.28
N THR A 183 -7.31 0.01 -21.57
CA THR A 183 -7.27 1.23 -22.38
C THR A 183 -6.45 2.32 -21.70
N ALA A 184 -6.61 2.50 -20.39
CA ALA A 184 -5.83 3.46 -19.60
C ALA A 184 -4.33 3.11 -19.61
N SER A 185 -3.99 1.83 -19.45
CA SER A 185 -2.60 1.36 -19.56
C SER A 185 -2.02 1.68 -20.94
N LYS A 186 -2.72 1.31 -22.01
CA LYS A 186 -2.31 1.58 -23.41
C LYS A 186 -2.14 3.08 -23.70
N LYS A 187 -3.08 3.94 -23.27
CA LYS A 187 -3.02 5.40 -23.46
C LYS A 187 -1.87 6.05 -22.70
N THR A 188 -1.38 5.40 -21.66
CA THR A 188 -0.30 5.89 -20.81
C THR A 188 0.98 5.08 -20.94
N ARG A 189 1.07 4.20 -21.94
CA ARG A 189 2.24 3.38 -22.23
C ARG A 189 3.50 4.23 -22.26
N GLY A 190 4.50 3.79 -21.50
CA GLY A 190 5.78 4.47 -21.37
C GLY A 190 5.74 5.87 -20.76
N LYS A 191 4.61 6.33 -20.18
CA LYS A 191 4.55 7.62 -19.47
C LYS A 191 4.91 7.45 -17.99
N PHE A 192 5.86 8.28 -17.54
CA PHE A 192 6.43 8.31 -16.20
C PHE A 192 6.37 9.72 -15.61
N LEU A 193 6.36 9.80 -14.28
CA LEU A 193 6.62 11.04 -13.53
C LEU A 193 8.13 11.24 -13.40
N LEU A 194 8.63 12.38 -13.86
CA LEU A 194 10.05 12.75 -13.75
C LEU A 194 10.25 14.05 -13.00
N TYR A 195 11.30 14.10 -12.20
CA TYR A 195 11.82 15.31 -11.55
C TYR A 195 13.32 15.39 -11.84
N GLN A 196 13.79 16.53 -12.35
CA GLN A 196 15.22 16.72 -12.72
C GLN A 196 15.79 15.58 -13.60
N ASN A 197 14.98 15.08 -14.55
CA ASN A 197 15.29 13.94 -15.43
C ASN A 197 15.47 12.57 -14.76
N GLU A 198 15.10 12.43 -13.48
CA GLU A 198 15.02 11.14 -12.79
C GLU A 198 13.56 10.70 -12.64
N ILE A 199 13.31 9.40 -12.69
CA ILE A 199 11.96 8.84 -12.46
C ILE A 199 11.62 9.00 -10.98
N CYS A 200 10.47 9.61 -10.72
CA CYS A 200 9.99 9.83 -9.37
C CYS A 200 9.63 8.50 -8.70
N ASP A 201 10.06 8.35 -7.45
CA ASP A 201 9.47 7.42 -6.48
C ASP A 201 8.03 7.85 -6.15
N ALA A 202 7.12 7.54 -7.06
CA ALA A 202 5.76 8.06 -7.07
C ALA A 202 4.84 7.24 -6.14
N ARG A 203 4.92 7.51 -4.84
CA ARG A 203 4.14 6.80 -3.81
C ARG A 203 2.67 7.20 -3.84
N TYR A 204 1.80 6.32 -3.34
CA TYR A 204 0.37 6.54 -3.28
C TYR A 204 -0.27 5.77 -2.13
N SER A 205 -1.40 6.24 -1.63
CA SER A 205 -2.14 5.58 -0.54
C SER A 205 -3.66 5.74 -0.72
N LYS A 206 -4.45 4.98 0.03
CA LYS A 206 -5.90 4.89 -0.16
C LYS A 206 -6.61 6.22 0.06
N SER A 207 -6.36 6.86 1.20
CA SER A 207 -6.97 8.13 1.57
C SER A 207 -6.00 8.96 2.40
N CYS A 208 -5.74 10.21 2.00
CA CYS A 208 -4.89 11.12 2.76
C CYS A 208 -5.59 11.71 3.99
N GLY A 209 -6.93 11.66 4.06
CA GLY A 209 -7.70 12.30 5.14
C GLY A 209 -7.88 13.81 4.96
N GLY A 210 -7.48 14.35 3.80
CA GLY A 210 -7.66 15.74 3.38
C GLY A 210 -6.36 16.52 3.18
N ILE A 211 -5.25 16.07 3.75
CA ILE A 211 -3.91 16.64 3.53
C ILE A 211 -2.94 15.48 3.31
N THR A 212 -2.13 15.54 2.25
CA THR A 212 -1.06 14.56 2.03
C THR A 212 0.15 14.86 2.94
N GLU A 213 1.00 13.87 3.17
CA GLU A 213 2.13 13.98 4.07
C GLU A 213 3.45 14.15 3.30
N ASN A 214 4.46 14.70 3.97
CA ASN A 214 5.83 14.74 3.48
C ASN A 214 6.50 13.36 3.61
N ASN A 215 7.38 12.99 2.67
CA ASN A 215 8.00 11.66 2.73
C ASN A 215 8.90 11.42 3.95
N GLU A 216 9.64 12.43 4.41
CA GLU A 216 10.55 12.32 5.56
C GLU A 216 9.84 12.05 6.90
N ASN A 217 8.52 12.30 6.95
CA ASN A 217 7.69 12.02 8.13
C ASN A 217 7.22 10.56 8.20
N VAL A 218 7.42 9.79 7.13
CA VAL A 218 6.97 8.40 7.02
C VAL A 218 8.16 7.45 6.82
N TRP A 219 9.19 7.89 6.09
CA TRP A 219 10.40 7.12 5.81
C TRP A 219 11.63 7.98 6.09
N GLU A 220 12.76 7.35 6.37
CA GLU A 220 14.04 8.03 6.67
C GLU A 220 14.74 8.63 5.43
N ASP A 221 14.01 8.76 4.33
CA ASP A 221 14.51 9.36 3.09
C ASP A 221 14.61 10.89 3.22
N PRO A 222 15.58 11.55 2.56
CA PRO A 222 15.63 13.00 2.51
C PRO A 222 14.37 13.60 1.86
N PRO A 223 14.02 14.86 2.16
CA PRO A 223 12.87 15.53 1.55
C PRO A 223 12.93 15.52 0.01
N LYS A 224 11.95 14.89 -0.63
CA LYS A 224 11.80 14.85 -2.09
C LYS A 224 10.86 15.97 -2.55
N PRO A 225 11.28 16.89 -3.45
CA PRO A 225 10.46 18.03 -3.91
C PRO A 225 9.12 17.64 -4.57
N TYR A 226 9.00 16.42 -5.08
CA TYR A 226 7.78 15.88 -5.69
C TYR A 226 6.90 15.07 -4.71
N LEU A 227 7.34 14.86 -3.45
CA LEU A 227 6.56 14.20 -2.39
C LEU A 227 6.38 15.14 -1.19
N ARG A 228 5.73 16.28 -1.43
CA ARG A 228 5.39 17.27 -0.39
C ARG A 228 3.91 17.15 -0.03
N GLY A 229 3.61 17.42 1.24
CA GLY A 229 2.24 17.54 1.71
C GLY A 229 1.51 18.67 0.99
N ILE A 230 0.26 18.42 0.62
CA ILE A 230 -0.65 19.36 -0.03
C ILE A 230 -2.04 19.22 0.58
N PHE A 231 -2.84 20.28 0.48
CA PHE A 231 -4.27 20.17 0.75
C PHE A 231 -4.96 19.47 -0.42
N ASP A 232 -5.66 18.38 -0.14
CA ASP A 232 -6.36 17.56 -1.14
C ASP A 232 -7.71 18.17 -1.52
N GLY A 233 -7.73 19.42 -1.96
CA GLY A 233 -8.94 20.16 -2.31
C GLY A 233 -8.70 21.21 -3.39
N LEU A 234 -9.65 22.12 -3.55
CA LEU A 234 -9.58 23.19 -4.56
C LEU A 234 -8.54 24.26 -4.21
N SER A 235 -8.28 24.48 -2.92
CA SER A 235 -7.23 25.41 -2.49
C SER A 235 -5.85 24.78 -2.65
N LYS A 236 -4.86 25.61 -2.96
CA LYS A 236 -3.45 25.22 -2.97
C LYS A 236 -2.78 25.41 -1.61
N SER A 237 -3.39 26.17 -0.70
CA SER A 237 -2.86 26.41 0.63
C SER A 237 -3.28 25.29 1.57
N ILE A 238 -2.33 24.77 2.32
CA ILE A 238 -2.62 23.90 3.45
C ILE A 238 -3.28 24.73 4.55
N PRO A 239 -4.37 24.26 5.17
CA PRO A 239 -4.91 24.91 6.35
C PRO A 239 -3.82 25.11 7.41
N ASP A 240 -3.66 26.34 7.87
CA ASP A 240 -2.75 26.66 8.97
C ASP A 240 -3.44 26.30 10.29
N PHE A 241 -2.93 25.29 10.97
CA PHE A 241 -3.42 24.89 12.29
C PHE A 241 -2.61 25.63 13.35
N LYS A 242 -3.12 26.78 13.79
CA LYS A 242 -2.42 27.70 14.69
C LYS A 242 -2.16 27.06 16.05
N ASP A 243 -3.08 26.20 16.50
CA ASP A 243 -2.96 25.48 17.76
C ASP A 243 -3.36 23.99 17.63
N HIS A 244 -3.29 23.28 18.76
CA HIS A 244 -3.67 21.87 18.84
C HIS A 244 -5.18 21.65 18.63
N LYS A 245 -6.02 22.63 18.99
CA LYS A 245 -7.48 22.54 18.86
C LYS A 245 -7.88 22.58 17.38
N ASP A 246 -7.27 23.43 16.58
CA ASP A 246 -7.51 23.49 15.13
C ASP A 246 -7.20 22.14 14.45
N LYS A 247 -6.13 21.45 14.91
CA LYS A 247 -5.79 20.09 14.41
C LYS A 247 -6.81 19.04 14.84
N ILE A 248 -7.31 19.13 16.07
CA ILE A 248 -8.38 18.26 16.55
C ILE A 248 -9.63 18.49 15.70
N ASP A 249 -10.05 19.74 15.55
CA ASP A 249 -11.24 20.11 14.80
C ASP A 249 -11.13 19.67 13.33
N TRP A 250 -9.94 19.78 12.73
CA TRP A 250 -9.65 19.26 11.40
C TRP A 250 -9.86 17.74 11.28
N ILE A 251 -9.34 16.97 12.23
CA ILE A 251 -9.49 15.51 12.24
C ILE A 251 -10.93 15.11 12.53
N LEU A 252 -11.64 15.84 13.39
CA LEU A 252 -13.00 15.48 13.80
C LEU A 252 -14.06 15.88 12.78
N ASN A 253 -13.86 16.96 12.02
CA ASN A 253 -14.86 17.48 11.09
C ASN A 253 -14.63 17.04 9.64
N GLN A 254 -15.71 17.09 8.86
CA GLN A 254 -15.61 16.95 7.41
C GLN A 254 -15.16 18.26 6.78
N SER A 255 -14.42 18.14 5.68
CA SER A 255 -13.86 19.28 4.95
C SER A 255 -14.07 19.09 3.45
N ASP A 256 -13.96 20.18 2.71
CA ASP A 256 -14.11 20.24 1.26
C ASP A 256 -12.88 19.67 0.52
N CYS A 257 -12.55 18.42 0.83
CA CYS A 257 -11.44 17.67 0.24
C CYS A 257 -11.97 16.70 -0.81
N TYR A 258 -11.21 16.44 -1.87
CA TYR A 258 -11.58 15.48 -2.91
C TYR A 258 -11.77 14.06 -2.36
N CYS A 259 -11.06 13.68 -1.30
CA CYS A 259 -11.23 12.38 -0.66
C CYS A 259 -12.40 12.29 0.32
N SER A 260 -13.19 13.36 0.49
CA SER A 260 -14.29 13.41 1.45
C SER A 260 -15.64 12.97 0.86
N ASN A 261 -16.61 12.77 1.75
CA ASN A 261 -17.96 12.33 1.42
C ASN A 261 -18.75 13.31 0.54
N LYS A 262 -18.25 14.55 0.37
CA LYS A 262 -18.81 15.56 -0.53
C LYS A 262 -18.65 15.17 -2.00
N PHE A 263 -17.50 14.60 -2.36
CA PHE A 263 -17.18 14.25 -3.74
C PHE A 263 -17.49 12.79 -4.06
N ILE A 264 -17.42 11.91 -3.06
CA ILE A 264 -17.74 10.49 -3.21
C ILE A 264 -18.56 10.06 -1.99
N LYS A 265 -19.82 9.71 -2.18
CA LYS A 265 -20.62 9.17 -1.07
C LYS A 265 -20.08 7.80 -0.67
N GLU A 266 -20.01 7.50 0.63
CA GLU A 266 -19.47 6.22 1.14
C GLU A 266 -20.16 4.99 0.54
N LYS A 267 -21.48 5.08 0.32
CA LYS A 267 -22.26 4.02 -0.33
C LYS A 267 -21.81 3.71 -1.76
N ASP A 268 -21.32 4.73 -2.47
CA ASP A 268 -20.89 4.63 -3.86
C ASP A 268 -19.41 4.23 -3.95
N LEU A 269 -18.63 4.54 -2.92
CA LEU A 269 -17.20 4.23 -2.85
C LEU A 269 -16.91 2.74 -3.00
N LYS A 270 -17.80 1.86 -2.51
CA LYS A 270 -17.68 0.40 -2.66
C LYS A 270 -17.51 -0.04 -4.12
N LYS A 271 -18.09 0.69 -5.08
CA LYS A 271 -17.95 0.39 -6.52
C LYS A 271 -16.51 0.58 -7.02
N TYR A 272 -15.74 1.45 -6.35
CA TYR A 272 -14.48 1.99 -6.82
C TYR A 272 -13.25 1.47 -6.06
N ILE A 273 -13.43 0.77 -4.94
CA ILE A 273 -12.35 0.15 -4.18
C ILE A 273 -12.08 -1.28 -4.64
N GLY A 274 -10.89 -1.82 -4.34
CA GLY A 274 -10.52 -3.17 -4.76
C GLY A 274 -11.36 -4.23 -4.06
N ASN A 275 -11.51 -5.41 -4.69
CA ASN A 275 -12.36 -6.50 -4.20
C ASN A 275 -11.94 -7.09 -2.84
N VAL A 276 -10.78 -6.69 -2.33
CA VAL A 276 -10.25 -7.12 -1.03
C VAL A 276 -10.45 -6.10 0.08
N ASP A 277 -10.90 -4.88 -0.23
CA ASP A 277 -11.14 -3.83 0.75
C ASP A 277 -12.48 -4.07 1.49
N ASN A 278 -12.44 -4.10 2.82
CA ASN A 278 -13.63 -4.23 3.67
C ASN A 278 -14.38 -2.91 3.80
N LYS A 279 -15.72 -2.96 3.97
CA LYS A 279 -16.57 -1.77 4.19
C LYS A 279 -16.04 -0.93 5.36
N GLY A 280 -15.74 0.35 5.11
CA GLY A 280 -15.30 1.26 6.15
C GLY A 280 -15.46 2.73 5.76
N THR A 281 -15.39 3.60 6.75
CA THR A 281 -15.37 5.06 6.58
C THR A 281 -13.92 5.51 6.47
N TYR A 282 -13.36 5.50 5.26
CA TYR A 282 -11.90 5.73 5.08
C TYR A 282 -11.48 7.20 5.16
N TYR A 283 -12.43 8.13 5.01
CA TYR A 283 -12.15 9.55 5.17
C TYR A 283 -12.02 9.92 6.67
N ARG A 284 -12.92 9.40 7.50
CA ARG A 284 -12.92 9.54 8.96
C ARG A 284 -13.32 8.22 9.61
N TRP A 285 -12.53 7.73 10.56
CA TRP A 285 -12.76 6.44 11.23
C TRP A 285 -12.73 6.59 12.75
N VAL A 286 -13.34 5.64 13.43
CA VAL A 286 -13.37 5.57 14.90
C VAL A 286 -12.95 4.16 15.33
N TYR A 287 -12.10 4.08 16.34
CA TYR A 287 -11.72 2.84 17.00
C TYR A 287 -11.77 3.04 18.51
N SER A 288 -12.40 2.10 19.22
CA SER A 288 -12.48 2.13 20.68
C SER A 288 -11.95 0.83 21.26
N SER A 289 -11.27 0.94 22.41
CA SER A 289 -10.69 -0.20 23.11
C SER A 289 -10.77 0.01 24.62
N THR A 290 -10.96 -1.07 25.38
CA THR A 290 -10.83 -1.00 26.84
C THR A 290 -9.37 -0.83 27.24
N GLN A 291 -9.13 -0.29 28.44
CA GLN A 291 -7.79 -0.21 29.04
C GLN A 291 -7.05 -1.56 28.97
N LYS A 292 -7.76 -2.64 29.32
CA LYS A 292 -7.20 -4.00 29.35
C LYS A 292 -6.75 -4.44 27.96
N GLN A 293 -7.62 -4.33 26.95
CA GLN A 293 -7.31 -4.72 25.57
C GLN A 293 -6.17 -3.88 24.98
N LEU A 294 -6.14 -2.57 25.26
CA LEU A 294 -5.05 -1.71 24.82
C LEU A 294 -3.71 -2.16 25.43
N THR A 295 -3.69 -2.43 26.74
CA THR A 295 -2.48 -2.89 27.45
C THR A 295 -1.97 -4.21 26.90
N GLU A 296 -2.86 -5.19 26.73
CA GLU A 296 -2.51 -6.50 26.16
C GLU A 296 -1.95 -6.36 24.74
N THR A 297 -2.55 -5.48 23.93
CA THR A 297 -2.09 -5.21 22.56
C THR A 297 -0.69 -4.59 22.55
N ILE A 298 -0.46 -3.54 23.34
CA ILE A 298 0.84 -2.85 23.42
C ILE A 298 1.91 -3.81 23.95
N ASN A 299 1.64 -4.54 25.03
CA ASN A 299 2.59 -5.52 25.56
C ASN A 299 2.97 -6.57 24.52
N LYS A 300 1.99 -7.12 23.79
CA LYS A 300 2.23 -8.10 22.75
C LYS A 300 3.04 -7.53 21.57
N LYS A 301 2.72 -6.33 21.12
CA LYS A 301 3.28 -5.73 19.89
C LYS A 301 4.62 -5.03 20.13
N CYS A 302 4.84 -4.48 21.32
CA CYS A 302 6.03 -3.71 21.69
C CYS A 302 6.99 -4.48 22.60
N GLY A 303 6.64 -5.70 23.03
CA GLY A 303 7.49 -6.49 23.93
C GLY A 303 7.58 -5.92 25.35
N THR A 304 6.56 -5.18 25.79
CA THR A 304 6.49 -4.59 27.15
C THR A 304 5.70 -5.49 28.11
N SER A 305 5.68 -5.13 29.39
CA SER A 305 4.97 -5.87 30.44
C SER A 305 4.15 -4.97 31.37
N PHE A 306 3.60 -3.87 30.84
CA PHE A 306 2.79 -2.95 31.62
C PHE A 306 1.58 -3.65 32.25
N HIS A 307 1.29 -3.36 33.52
CA HIS A 307 0.05 -3.72 34.19
C HIS A 307 -1.13 -2.91 33.63
N SER A 308 -0.89 -1.63 33.36
CA SER A 308 -1.85 -0.72 32.75
C SER A 308 -1.17 0.43 32.03
N ILE A 309 -1.84 0.96 31.00
CA ILE A 309 -1.40 2.17 30.30
C ILE A 309 -1.87 3.40 31.06
N LYS A 310 -0.96 4.36 31.26
CA LYS A 310 -1.22 5.62 31.96
C LYS A 310 -1.47 6.78 31.01
N SER A 311 -0.68 6.89 29.95
CA SER A 311 -0.79 8.00 28.99
C SER A 311 -0.30 7.59 27.61
N LEU A 312 -0.84 8.29 26.61
CA LEU A 312 -0.41 8.24 25.23
C LEU A 312 -0.26 9.69 24.77
N ILE A 313 0.97 10.16 24.61
CA ILE A 313 1.28 11.58 24.38
C ILE A 313 1.94 11.72 23.00
N PRO A 314 1.23 12.24 22.00
CA PRO A 314 1.84 12.56 20.70
C PRO A 314 2.95 13.60 20.90
N LYS A 315 4.19 13.24 20.58
CA LYS A 315 5.34 14.15 20.70
C LYS A 315 5.58 14.94 19.42
N LYS A 316 5.31 14.33 18.26
CA LYS A 316 5.46 14.98 16.94
C LYS A 316 4.29 14.65 16.03
N ARG A 317 3.89 15.63 15.21
CA ARG A 317 2.92 15.46 14.13
C ARG A 317 3.46 16.05 12.83
N GLY A 318 3.24 15.34 11.73
CA GLY A 318 3.48 15.83 10.38
C GLY A 318 2.42 16.83 9.92
N ILE A 319 2.57 17.34 8.69
CA ILE A 319 1.70 18.39 8.15
C ILE A 319 0.27 17.89 7.90
N SER A 320 0.10 16.58 7.69
CA SER A 320 -1.22 15.96 7.54
C SER A 320 -1.94 15.69 8.87
N GLY A 321 -1.30 16.00 10.00
CA GLY A 321 -1.79 15.68 11.34
C GLY A 321 -1.44 14.27 11.81
N ARG A 322 -0.79 13.45 10.97
CA ARG A 322 -0.24 12.14 11.36
C ARG A 322 0.74 12.27 12.50
N ILE A 323 0.57 11.44 13.53
CA ILE A 323 1.55 11.32 14.61
C ILE A 323 2.76 10.57 14.05
N THR A 324 3.93 11.19 14.16
CA THR A 324 5.21 10.62 13.72
C THR A 324 6.06 10.15 14.89
N SER A 325 5.76 10.63 16.11
CA SER A 325 6.38 10.16 17.34
C SER A 325 5.36 10.17 18.48
N LEU A 326 5.25 9.05 19.20
CA LEU A 326 4.29 8.83 20.28
C LEU A 326 4.99 8.24 21.50
N GLU A 327 4.85 8.89 22.65
CA GLU A 327 5.24 8.33 23.94
C GLU A 327 4.06 7.57 24.54
N ILE A 328 4.32 6.36 25.00
CA ILE A 328 3.37 5.55 25.75
C ILE A 328 3.97 5.28 27.11
N SER A 329 3.29 5.74 28.17
CA SER A 329 3.68 5.45 29.55
C SER A 329 2.74 4.42 30.16
N GLY A 330 3.29 3.46 30.90
CA GLY A 330 2.55 2.42 31.58
C GLY A 330 3.10 2.11 32.98
N LEU A 331 2.27 1.51 33.82
CA LEU A 331 2.65 1.07 35.16
C LEU A 331 3.32 -0.31 35.06
N PHE A 332 4.54 -0.45 35.55
CA PHE A 332 5.27 -1.71 35.67
C PHE A 332 5.93 -1.78 37.05
N ASN A 333 5.70 -2.86 37.81
CA ASN A 333 6.26 -3.03 39.17
C ASN A 333 6.10 -1.80 40.09
N ASN A 334 4.91 -1.18 40.09
CA ASN A 334 4.59 0.05 40.83
C ASN A 334 5.40 1.30 40.42
N GLN A 335 6.11 1.27 39.30
CA GLN A 335 6.82 2.40 38.70
C GLN A 335 6.22 2.75 37.34
N ILE A 336 6.36 4.01 36.92
CA ILE A 336 5.96 4.44 35.58
C ILE A 336 7.17 4.28 34.66
N GLU A 337 7.01 3.45 33.64
CA GLU A 337 7.96 3.30 32.55
C GLU A 337 7.35 3.82 31.26
N SER A 338 8.19 4.20 30.29
CA SER A 338 7.73 4.72 29.00
C SER A 338 8.49 4.10 27.85
N ILE A 339 7.78 3.91 26.74
CA ILE A 339 8.36 3.56 25.45
C ILE A 339 8.09 4.67 24.43
N MET A 340 8.99 4.79 23.46
CA MET A 340 8.88 5.70 22.34
C MET A 340 8.62 4.90 21.06
N LEU A 341 7.57 5.29 20.33
CA LEU A 341 7.32 4.85 18.96
C LEU A 341 7.69 6.00 18.04
N GLU A 342 8.61 5.78 17.10
CA GLU A 342 9.27 6.85 16.32
C GLU A 342 8.85 6.85 14.84
N SER A 343 7.85 6.06 14.48
CA SER A 343 7.27 6.08 13.14
C SER A 343 5.75 5.93 13.13
N GLU A 344 5.13 6.45 12.06
CA GLU A 344 3.70 6.27 11.79
C GLU A 344 3.29 4.79 11.76
N TYR A 345 4.17 3.94 11.22
CA TYR A 345 3.95 2.51 11.07
C TYR A 345 3.93 1.80 12.43
N GLU A 346 4.91 2.08 13.29
CA GLU A 346 4.98 1.51 14.65
C GLU A 346 3.74 1.89 15.46
N ILE A 347 3.34 3.17 15.40
CA ILE A 347 2.14 3.67 16.08
C ILE A 347 0.89 2.90 15.64
N ARG A 348 0.74 2.68 14.33
CA ARG A 348 -0.41 1.95 13.78
C ARG A 348 -0.43 0.47 14.16
N ASN A 349 0.75 -0.15 14.25
CA ASN A 349 0.90 -1.53 14.67
C ASN A 349 0.64 -1.73 16.17
N ALA A 350 1.08 -0.78 17.00
CA ALA A 350 1.05 -0.91 18.45
C ALA A 350 -0.33 -0.66 19.07
N LEU A 351 -1.12 0.23 18.47
CA LEU A 351 -2.38 0.70 19.08
C LEU A 351 -3.64 -0.04 18.62
N HIS A 352 -3.49 -1.09 17.80
CA HIS A 352 -4.61 -1.91 17.34
C HIS A 352 -4.18 -3.38 17.26
N PRO A 353 -5.03 -4.34 17.68
CA PRO A 353 -4.71 -5.77 17.63
C PRO A 353 -4.22 -6.21 16.25
N GLU A 354 -4.85 -5.65 15.23
CA GLU A 354 -4.51 -5.88 13.84
C GLU A 354 -3.59 -4.78 13.29
N PHE A 355 -4.14 -3.65 12.78
CA PHE A 355 -3.38 -2.49 12.32
C PHE A 355 -4.30 -1.27 12.14
N LEU A 356 -3.93 -0.08 12.62
CA LEU A 356 -4.74 1.13 12.41
C LEU A 356 -4.73 1.61 10.95
N TYR A 357 -5.82 2.27 10.52
CA TYR A 357 -5.92 2.86 9.17
C TYR A 357 -4.85 3.94 8.92
N SER A 358 -4.54 4.77 9.91
CA SER A 358 -3.54 5.85 9.83
C SER A 358 -3.08 6.25 11.24
N SER A 359 -2.01 7.04 11.36
CA SER A 359 -1.70 7.75 12.62
C SER A 359 -2.27 9.17 12.72
N ALA A 360 -3.10 9.59 11.76
CA ALA A 360 -3.79 10.88 11.82
C ALA A 360 -5.02 10.75 12.70
N PHE A 361 -4.84 10.74 14.02
CA PHE A 361 -5.95 10.63 14.96
C PHE A 361 -5.78 11.52 16.20
N VAL A 362 -6.90 11.72 16.88
CA VAL A 362 -7.00 12.30 18.22
C VAL A 362 -7.33 11.21 19.23
N ILE A 363 -6.82 11.37 20.44
CA ILE A 363 -6.98 10.43 21.54
C ILE A 363 -8.01 10.98 22.51
N ILE A 364 -9.07 10.22 22.76
CA ILE A 364 -10.11 10.55 23.73
C ILE A 364 -10.09 9.47 24.80
N LEU A 365 -9.78 9.86 26.03
CA LEU A 365 -9.79 8.96 27.18
C LEU A 365 -11.10 9.15 27.93
N ASP A 366 -11.78 8.05 28.27
CA ASP A 366 -12.95 8.12 29.15
C ASP A 366 -12.55 8.55 30.56
N SER A 367 -13.55 9.02 31.32
CA SER A 367 -13.40 9.49 32.70
C SER A 367 -12.51 8.57 33.53
N LYS A 368 -11.55 9.17 34.24
CA LYS A 368 -10.64 8.43 35.12
C LYS A 368 -11.39 7.95 36.37
N GLU A 369 -11.27 6.67 36.69
CA GLU A 369 -11.59 6.12 38.00
C GLU A 369 -10.28 5.62 38.62
N ASN A 370 -9.96 6.03 39.85
CA ASN A 370 -8.67 5.73 40.51
C ASN A 370 -7.43 6.03 39.64
N ASP A 371 -7.46 7.18 38.96
CA ASP A 371 -6.37 7.68 38.10
C ASP A 371 -6.01 6.76 36.91
N MET A 372 -6.99 5.95 36.46
CA MET A 372 -6.93 5.13 35.26
C MET A 372 -8.16 5.37 34.38
N PHE A 373 -7.96 5.46 33.07
CA PHE A 373 -9.09 5.52 32.13
C PHE A 373 -9.70 4.12 31.94
N LYS A 374 -11.01 4.05 31.77
CA LYS A 374 -11.71 2.78 31.50
C LYS A 374 -11.53 2.32 30.05
N SER A 375 -11.61 3.28 29.13
CA SER A 375 -11.54 3.05 27.70
C SER A 375 -10.82 4.20 26.99
N ILE A 376 -10.34 3.91 25.80
CA ILE A 376 -9.78 4.87 24.85
C ILE A 376 -10.63 4.84 23.57
N THR A 377 -10.86 6.01 23.00
CA THR A 377 -11.43 6.18 21.67
C THR A 377 -10.46 6.99 20.81
N LEU A 378 -10.05 6.40 19.70
CA LEU A 378 -9.29 7.05 18.64
C LEU A 378 -10.27 7.50 17.55
N LYS A 379 -10.27 8.79 17.25
CA LYS A 379 -10.98 9.34 16.07
C LYS A 379 -9.94 9.81 15.07
N GLY A 380 -9.93 9.23 13.89
CA GLY A 380 -8.88 9.47 12.92
C GLY A 380 -9.35 9.75 11.49
N ALA A 381 -8.39 10.06 10.64
CA ALA A 381 -8.59 10.55 9.28
C ALA A 381 -7.69 9.81 8.29
N GLY A 382 -8.25 9.41 7.15
CA GLY A 382 -7.48 8.77 6.08
C GLY A 382 -7.11 7.30 6.34
N TRP A 383 -6.50 6.69 5.32
CA TRP A 383 -6.05 5.29 5.31
C TRP A 383 -4.80 5.12 4.44
N GLY A 384 -3.76 4.52 5.02
CA GLY A 384 -2.43 4.36 4.41
C GLY A 384 -1.50 5.48 4.87
N HIS A 385 -0.29 5.55 4.31
CA HIS A 385 0.75 6.47 4.78
C HIS A 385 0.53 7.95 4.43
N GLY A 386 -0.34 8.26 3.46
CA GLY A 386 -0.75 9.64 3.13
C GLY A 386 0.21 10.44 2.24
N VAL A 387 1.32 9.85 1.79
CA VAL A 387 2.32 10.53 0.93
C VAL A 387 2.01 10.32 -0.54
N GLY A 388 2.18 11.36 -1.35
CA GLY A 388 1.96 11.31 -2.80
C GLY A 388 0.49 11.24 -3.19
N LEU A 389 0.14 10.37 -4.14
CA LEU A 389 -1.22 10.32 -4.69
C LEU A 389 -2.23 9.71 -3.71
N CYS A 390 -3.29 10.45 -3.40
CA CYS A 390 -4.45 9.96 -2.67
C CYS A 390 -5.42 9.28 -3.64
N GLN A 391 -5.62 7.96 -3.55
CA GLN A 391 -6.45 7.21 -4.51
C GLN A 391 -7.92 7.65 -4.49
N ILE A 392 -8.51 7.82 -3.29
CA ILE A 392 -9.88 8.30 -3.12
C ILE A 392 -9.98 9.78 -3.51
N GLY A 393 -8.96 10.59 -3.25
CA GLY A 393 -8.91 11.98 -3.70
C GLY A 393 -8.87 12.08 -5.22
N ALA A 394 -8.00 11.30 -5.87
CA ALA A 394 -7.92 11.20 -7.32
C ALA A 394 -9.24 10.69 -7.94
N LEU A 395 -9.97 9.79 -7.27
CA LEU A 395 -11.34 9.42 -7.64
C LEU A 395 -12.28 10.61 -7.58
N GLY A 396 -12.26 11.39 -6.49
CA GLY A 396 -13.12 12.56 -6.32
C GLY A 396 -12.84 13.64 -7.37
N MET A 397 -11.56 13.83 -7.71
CA MET A 397 -11.13 14.68 -8.83
C MET A 397 -11.65 14.16 -10.17
N ALA A 398 -11.52 12.86 -10.45
CA ALA A 398 -11.96 12.26 -11.70
C ALA A 398 -13.49 12.32 -11.87
N LEU A 399 -14.26 12.07 -10.81
CA LEU A 399 -15.72 12.26 -10.80
C LEU A 399 -16.11 13.73 -10.97
N SER A 400 -15.25 14.66 -10.53
CA SER A 400 -15.34 16.09 -10.81
C SER A 400 -14.79 16.49 -12.19
N LYS A 401 -14.68 15.52 -13.11
CA LYS A 401 -14.25 15.71 -14.51
C LYS A 401 -12.82 16.24 -14.69
N LYS A 402 -11.94 16.09 -13.69
CA LYS A 402 -10.51 16.42 -13.84
C LYS A 402 -9.81 15.35 -14.68
N THR A 403 -8.84 15.78 -15.48
CA THR A 403 -8.02 14.89 -16.32
C THR A 403 -6.94 14.19 -15.51
N SER A 404 -6.39 13.09 -16.02
CA SER A 404 -5.24 12.40 -15.42
C SER A 404 -4.03 13.32 -15.24
N LYS A 405 -3.76 14.21 -16.21
CA LYS A 405 -2.73 15.25 -16.10
C LYS A 405 -2.98 16.18 -14.90
N THR A 406 -4.22 16.67 -14.73
CA THR A 406 -4.58 17.54 -13.60
C THR A 406 -4.44 16.83 -12.26
N ILE A 407 -4.85 15.55 -12.19
CA ILE A 407 -4.71 14.72 -11.00
C ILE A 407 -3.23 14.56 -10.62
N LEU A 408 -2.39 14.20 -11.59
CA LEU A 408 -0.95 14.01 -11.36
C LEU A 408 -0.25 15.32 -10.96
N SER A 409 -0.56 16.44 -11.62
CA SER A 409 0.00 17.74 -11.25
C SER A 409 -0.48 18.28 -9.91
N HIS A 410 -1.62 17.79 -9.39
CA HIS A 410 -2.08 18.11 -8.04
C HIS A 410 -1.20 17.40 -7.00
N TYR A 411 -1.06 16.07 -7.08
CA TYR A 411 -0.30 15.29 -6.09
C TYR A 411 1.22 15.33 -6.26
N PHE A 412 1.72 15.57 -7.46
CA PHE A 412 3.14 15.61 -7.79
C PHE A 412 3.49 16.93 -8.49
N SER A 413 3.23 18.04 -7.80
CA SER A 413 3.30 19.42 -8.37
C SER A 413 4.65 19.80 -8.96
N SER A 414 5.74 19.25 -8.43
CA SER A 414 7.11 19.47 -8.93
C SER A 414 7.50 18.53 -10.07
N ALA A 415 6.73 17.46 -10.32
CA ALA A 415 7.06 16.45 -11.33
C ALA A 415 6.35 16.70 -12.67
N LEU A 416 6.94 16.18 -13.74
CA LEU A 416 6.38 16.25 -15.09
C LEU A 416 6.15 14.85 -15.64
N VAL A 417 5.04 14.67 -16.36
CA VAL A 417 4.81 13.43 -17.11
C VAL A 417 5.62 13.48 -18.40
N LYS A 418 6.53 12.52 -18.60
CA LYS A 418 7.28 12.33 -19.86
C LYS A 418 7.11 10.90 -20.36
N LYS A 419 7.07 10.73 -21.69
CA LYS A 419 7.08 9.42 -22.34
C LYS A 419 8.53 8.99 -22.57
N LEU A 420 8.89 7.79 -22.14
CA LEU A 420 10.25 7.25 -22.26
C LEU A 420 10.36 6.18 -23.37
N TYR A 421 9.34 5.35 -23.59
CA TYR A 421 9.30 4.37 -24.68
C TYR A 421 7.90 4.25 -25.27
N ASP A 422 7.81 3.66 -26.47
CA ASP A 422 6.57 3.45 -27.21
C ASP A 422 5.78 2.19 -26.84
#